data_AF-A0A6L5K4M5-F1
#
_entry.id   AF-A0A6L5K4M5-F1
#
_cell.length_a   1.000
_cell.length_b   1.000
_cell.length_c   1.000
_cell.angle_alpha   90.00
_cell.angle_beta   90.00
_cell.angle_gamma   90.00
#
_symmetry.space_group_name_H-M   'P 1'
#
loop_
_entity.id
_entity.type
_entity.pdbx_description
1 polymer ?
#
loop_
_entity_poly.entity_id
_entity_poly.type
_entity_poly.pdbx_seq_one_letter_code
_entity_poly.pdbx_strand_id
1 'polypeptide(L)'
;MKLTIDSRILEKFPGLNLGVVVARQIDNHGKSEELLHMIRERENEIRGAFHTETLSQEPKIESWRKAYSSFGAKPKKYKSSVESLYRMILKGIELRSINKIVDIFNYTSVKHMVPA
;
A
#
# COMPACT_ATOMS: atom_id res chain seq x y z
N MET A 1 0.29 22.13 9.91
CA MET A 1 0.26 20.68 10.20
C MET A 1 0.97 20.46 11.52
N LYS A 2 0.38 19.69 12.45
CA LYS A 2 1.01 19.29 13.70
C LYS A 2 1.15 17.77 13.66
N LEU A 3 2.38 17.28 13.71
CA LEU A 3 2.70 15.86 13.77
C LEU A 3 3.12 15.53 15.20
N THR A 4 2.48 14.53 15.81
CA THR A 4 2.82 14.05 17.14
C THR A 4 2.88 12.53 17.11
N ILE A 5 3.91 11.97 17.72
CA ILE A 5 4.07 10.52 17.87
C ILE A 5 4.07 10.19 19.36
N ASP A 6 3.42 9.09 19.72
CA ASP A 6 3.40 8.59 21.09
C ASP A 6 4.79 8.05 21.47
N SER A 7 5.31 8.41 22.64
CA SER A 7 6.67 8.03 23.07
C SER A 7 6.85 6.52 23.10
N ARG A 8 5.79 5.76 23.39
CA ARG A 8 5.80 4.29 23.41
C ARG A 8 6.19 3.69 22.07
N ILE A 9 5.94 4.39 20.96
CA ILE A 9 6.36 3.96 19.63
C ILE A 9 7.87 4.15 19.45
N LEU A 10 8.42 5.28 19.90
CA LEU A 10 9.86 5.55 19.81
C LEU A 10 10.66 4.62 20.72
N GLU A 11 10.15 4.35 21.92
CA GLU A 11 10.74 3.39 22.87
C GLU A 11 10.77 1.97 22.30
N LYS A 12 9.67 1.53 21.68
CA LYS A 12 9.56 0.20 21.08
C LYS A 12 10.34 0.07 19.76
N PHE A 13 10.52 1.16 19.01
CA PHE A 13 11.17 1.19 17.71
C PHE A 13 12.22 2.30 17.64
N PRO A 14 13.38 2.14 18.32
CA PRO A 14 14.40 3.19 18.40
C PRO A 14 15.04 3.53 17.04
N GLY A 15 14.93 2.64 16.04
CA GLY A 15 15.38 2.88 14.67
C GLY A 15 14.34 3.58 13.77
N LEU A 16 13.19 4.01 14.31
CA LEU A 16 12.15 4.68 13.53
C LEU A 16 12.65 6.04 13.01
N ASN A 17 12.64 6.19 11.69
CA ASN A 17 12.87 7.46 11.02
C ASN A 17 11.55 7.97 10.44
N LEU A 18 11.18 9.22 10.76
CA LEU A 18 9.92 9.81 10.32
C LEU A 18 10.20 11.03 9.45
N GLY A 19 9.79 10.96 8.19
CA GLY A 19 9.77 12.10 7.27
C GLY A 19 8.34 12.54 7.01
N VAL A 20 8.12 13.85 6.87
CA VAL A 20 6.83 14.37 6.42
C VAL A 20 7.01 15.33 5.26
N VAL A 21 6.26 15.07 4.21
CA VAL A 21 6.16 15.93 3.03
C VAL A 21 4.79 16.60 3.04
N VAL A 22 4.78 17.92 2.90
CA VAL A 22 3.54 18.71 2.82
C VAL A 22 3.49 19.39 1.46
N ALA A 23 2.56 18.96 0.63
CA ALA A 23 2.24 19.64 -0.60
C ALA A 23 0.98 20.50 -0.41
N ARG A 24 0.98 21.70 -0.99
CA ARG A 24 -0.12 22.68 -0.91
C ARG A 24 -0.63 22.99 -2.30
N GLN A 25 -1.88 23.45 -2.38
CA GLN A 25 -2.52 23.84 -3.64
C GLN A 25 -2.55 22.72 -4.70
N ILE A 26 -2.63 21.46 -4.27
CA ILE A 26 -2.84 20.33 -5.20
C ILE A 26 -4.31 20.30 -5.64
N ASP A 27 -4.53 20.19 -6.95
CA ASP A 27 -5.81 19.76 -7.49
C ASP A 27 -5.94 18.22 -7.38
N ASN A 28 -6.73 17.77 -6.41
CA ASN A 28 -7.03 16.36 -6.22
C ASN A 28 -8.40 15.95 -6.80
N HIS A 29 -9.00 16.76 -7.67
CA HIS A 29 -10.30 16.43 -8.26
C HIS A 29 -10.17 15.54 -9.49
N GLY A 30 -11.22 14.76 -9.75
CA GLY A 30 -11.36 13.95 -10.95
C GLY A 30 -10.40 12.77 -11.03
N LYS A 31 -10.18 12.30 -12.26
CA LYS A 31 -9.35 11.16 -12.60
C LYS A 31 -8.22 11.59 -13.53
N SER A 32 -7.18 10.77 -13.61
CA SER A 32 -6.13 10.91 -14.63
C SER A 32 -6.14 9.65 -15.49
N GLU A 33 -6.40 9.81 -16.80
CA GLU A 33 -6.41 8.69 -17.75
C GLU A 33 -5.03 8.05 -17.88
N GLU A 34 -3.96 8.86 -17.84
CA GLU A 34 -2.58 8.37 -17.81
C GLU A 34 -2.34 7.47 -16.59
N LEU A 35 -2.76 7.92 -15.41
CA LEU A 35 -2.58 7.16 -14.17
C LEU A 35 -3.43 5.88 -14.15
N LEU A 36 -4.65 5.96 -14.68
CA LEU A 36 -5.50 4.79 -14.88
C LEU A 36 -4.85 3.76 -15.81
N HIS A 37 -4.27 4.22 -16.92
CA HIS A 37 -3.54 3.35 -17.84
C HIS A 37 -2.37 2.65 -17.13
N MET A 38 -1.54 3.41 -16.40
CA MET A 38 -0.43 2.87 -15.61
C MET A 38 -0.89 1.85 -14.56
N ILE A 39 -2.04 2.10 -13.91
CA ILE A 39 -2.64 1.14 -12.96
C ILE A 39 -3.04 -0.14 -13.70
N ARG A 40 -3.71 -0.03 -14.85
CA ARG A 40 -4.17 -1.20 -15.62
C ARG A 40 -3.03 -2.05 -16.15
N GLU A 41 -1.97 -1.43 -16.66
CA GLU A 41 -0.74 -2.14 -17.04
C GLU A 41 -0.18 -2.91 -15.84
N ARG A 42 -0.05 -2.24 -14.68
CA ARG A 42 0.51 -2.86 -13.50
C ARG A 42 -0.36 -3.98 -12.94
N GLU A 43 -1.69 -3.85 -13.02
CA GLU A 43 -2.60 -4.94 -12.66
C GLU A 43 -2.40 -6.18 -13.52
N ASN A 44 -2.22 -6.01 -14.84
CA ASN A 44 -1.98 -7.11 -15.77
C ASN A 44 -0.65 -7.82 -15.48
N GLU A 45 0.42 -7.05 -15.24
CA GLU A 45 1.71 -7.61 -14.80
C GLU A 45 1.55 -8.42 -13.51
N ILE A 46 0.79 -7.91 -12.54
CA ILE A 46 0.57 -8.61 -11.27
C ILE A 46 -0.21 -9.92 -11.48
N ARG A 47 -1.24 -9.91 -12.32
CA ARG A 47 -2.02 -11.13 -12.65
C ARG A 47 -1.17 -12.19 -13.34
N GLY A 48 -0.17 -11.79 -14.14
CA GLY A 48 0.73 -12.71 -14.83
C GLY A 48 1.89 -13.23 -13.97
N ALA A 49 2.29 -12.50 -12.90
CA ALA A 49 3.51 -12.80 -12.15
C ALA A 49 3.28 -13.35 -10.73
N PHE A 50 2.09 -13.21 -10.14
CA PHE A 50 1.83 -13.59 -8.75
C PHE A 50 0.63 -14.52 -8.61
N HIS A 51 0.59 -15.28 -7.51
CA HIS A 51 -0.50 -16.18 -7.16
C HIS A 51 -1.06 -15.89 -5.77
N THR A 52 -2.38 -16.07 -5.59
CA THR A 52 -3.09 -15.69 -4.35
C THR A 52 -2.61 -16.52 -3.15
N GLU A 53 -2.25 -17.77 -3.41
CA GLU A 53 -1.82 -18.80 -2.47
C GLU A 53 -0.41 -18.50 -1.93
N THR A 54 0.49 -18.04 -2.80
CA THR A 54 1.90 -17.77 -2.46
C THR A 54 2.16 -16.31 -2.09
N LEU A 55 1.25 -15.37 -2.38
CA LEU A 55 1.42 -13.94 -2.12
C LEU A 55 1.89 -13.62 -0.69
N SER A 56 1.45 -14.41 0.31
CA SER A 56 1.86 -14.22 1.69
C SER A 56 3.33 -14.55 2.00
N GLN A 57 3.98 -15.29 1.12
CA GLN A 57 5.38 -15.71 1.22
C GLN A 57 6.30 -14.70 0.50
N GLU A 58 5.74 -13.78 -0.29
CA GLU A 58 6.52 -12.70 -0.91
C GLU A 58 7.24 -11.90 0.18
N PRO A 59 8.58 -11.74 0.11
CA PRO A 59 9.36 -11.16 1.20
C PRO A 59 8.85 -9.80 1.68
N LYS A 60 8.35 -8.97 0.76
CA LYS A 60 7.78 -7.65 1.07
C LYS A 60 6.41 -7.73 1.75
N ILE A 61 5.58 -8.73 1.45
CA ILE A 61 4.30 -8.93 2.15
C ILE A 61 4.54 -9.58 3.50
N GLU A 62 5.45 -10.54 3.58
CA GLU A 62 5.83 -11.22 4.80
C GLU A 62 6.37 -10.23 5.84
N SER A 63 7.19 -9.25 5.44
CA SER A 63 7.71 -8.22 6.34
C SER A 63 6.58 -7.39 6.97
N TRP A 64 5.57 -6.99 6.20
CA TRP A 64 4.40 -6.29 6.73
C TRP A 64 3.53 -7.16 7.65
N ARG A 65 3.40 -8.45 7.35
CA ARG A 65 2.70 -9.38 8.25
C ARG A 65 3.43 -9.55 9.59
N LYS A 66 4.77 -9.60 9.57
CA LYS A 66 5.60 -9.62 10.79
C LYS A 66 5.43 -8.32 11.59
N ALA A 67 5.46 -7.17 10.91
CA ALA A 67 5.21 -5.88 11.55
C ALA A 67 3.82 -5.83 12.21
N TYR A 68 2.75 -6.18 11.49
CA TYR A 68 1.39 -6.19 12.05
C TYR A 68 1.27 -7.13 13.25
N SER A 69 1.89 -8.31 13.19
CA SER A 69 1.95 -9.25 14.31
C SER A 69 2.67 -8.66 15.53
N SER A 70 3.74 -7.89 15.35
CA SER A 70 4.49 -7.28 16.46
C SER A 70 3.69 -6.19 17.20
N PHE A 71 2.66 -5.64 16.55
CA PHE A 71 1.65 -4.76 17.15
C PHE A 71 0.44 -5.52 17.73
N GLY A 72 0.42 -6.86 17.68
CA GLY A 72 -0.68 -7.69 18.18
C GLY A 72 -1.83 -7.88 17.21
N ALA A 73 -1.73 -7.38 15.98
CA ALA A 73 -2.73 -7.64 14.95
C ALA A 73 -2.60 -9.07 14.41
N LYS A 74 -3.71 -9.63 13.92
CA LYS A 74 -3.73 -10.92 13.21
C LYS A 74 -3.67 -10.67 11.71
N PRO A 75 -2.52 -10.81 11.00
CA PRO A 75 -2.38 -10.33 9.63
C PRO A 75 -3.26 -11.07 8.62
N LYS A 76 -3.67 -12.31 8.93
CA LYS A 76 -4.67 -13.03 8.11
C LYS A 76 -6.03 -12.30 8.11
N LYS A 77 -6.43 -11.71 9.24
CA LYS A 77 -7.69 -10.98 9.42
C LYS A 77 -7.55 -9.51 9.04
N TYR A 78 -6.50 -8.85 9.51
CA TYR A 78 -6.20 -7.43 9.29
C TYR A 78 -4.96 -7.31 8.41
N LYS A 79 -5.16 -7.37 7.09
CA LYS A 79 -4.07 -7.31 6.11
C LYS A 79 -3.57 -5.88 5.96
N SER A 80 -2.32 -5.73 5.51
CA SER A 80 -1.86 -4.44 5.02
C SER A 80 -2.64 -4.01 3.77
N SER A 81 -2.66 -2.72 3.48
CA SER A 81 -3.30 -2.18 2.28
C SER A 81 -2.74 -2.83 1.02
N VAL A 82 -1.41 -2.92 0.90
CA VAL A 82 -0.75 -3.54 -0.25
C VAL A 82 -1.09 -5.01 -0.44
N GLU A 83 -1.18 -5.81 0.64
CA GLU A 83 -1.61 -7.21 0.50
C GLU A 83 -3.08 -7.28 0.02
N SER A 84 -3.94 -6.39 0.51
CA SER A 84 -5.34 -6.33 0.09
C SER A 84 -5.47 -5.95 -1.39
N LEU A 85 -4.71 -4.96 -1.86
CA LEU A 85 -4.69 -4.54 -3.27
C LEU A 85 -4.24 -5.69 -4.18
N TYR A 86 -3.12 -6.36 -3.88
CA TYR A 86 -2.66 -7.51 -4.66
C TYR A 86 -3.72 -8.62 -4.71
N ARG A 87 -4.36 -8.95 -3.57
CA ARG A 87 -5.42 -9.97 -3.56
C ARG A 87 -6.66 -9.57 -4.35
N MET A 88 -7.02 -8.29 -4.41
CA MET A 88 -8.10 -7.82 -5.26
C MET A 88 -7.74 -8.02 -6.74
N ILE A 89 -6.55 -7.59 -7.15
CA ILE A 89 -6.07 -7.71 -8.53
C ILE A 89 -6.03 -9.18 -8.98
N LEU A 90 -5.50 -10.06 -8.14
CA LEU A 90 -5.42 -11.50 -8.41
C LEU A 90 -6.79 -12.20 -8.43
N LYS A 91 -7.81 -11.59 -7.84
CA LYS A 91 -9.21 -12.04 -7.96
C LYS A 91 -9.92 -11.50 -9.22
N GLY A 92 -9.19 -10.79 -10.09
CA GLY A 92 -9.76 -10.14 -11.26
C GLY A 92 -10.50 -8.84 -10.95
N ILE A 93 -10.39 -8.31 -9.71
CA ILE A 93 -10.99 -7.03 -9.35
C ILE A 93 -10.02 -5.93 -9.73
N GLU A 94 -10.46 -5.06 -10.63
CA GLU A 94 -9.74 -3.84 -10.98
C GLU A 94 -9.77 -2.84 -9.83
N LEU A 95 -8.67 -2.14 -9.62
CA LEU A 95 -8.62 -1.03 -8.68
C LEU A 95 -9.49 0.11 -9.20
N ARG A 96 -10.38 0.59 -8.32
CA ARG A 96 -11.26 1.73 -8.60
C ARG A 96 -10.47 3.02 -8.45
N SER A 97 -10.58 3.90 -9.44
CA SER A 97 -10.12 5.28 -9.32
C SER A 97 -11.05 6.08 -8.40
N ILE A 98 -10.45 6.73 -7.40
CA ILE A 98 -11.14 7.52 -6.38
C ILE A 98 -10.85 9.01 -6.60
N ASN A 99 -9.56 9.36 -6.62
CA ASN A 99 -9.04 10.69 -6.93
C ASN A 99 -7.54 10.58 -7.24
N LYS A 100 -6.96 11.61 -7.84
CA LYS A 100 -5.57 11.60 -8.32
C LYS A 100 -4.56 11.17 -7.24
N ILE A 101 -4.65 11.68 -6.02
CA ILE A 101 -3.71 11.35 -4.93
C ILE A 101 -3.88 9.89 -4.47
N VAL A 102 -5.12 9.43 -4.27
CA VAL A 102 -5.38 8.03 -3.86
C VAL A 102 -4.96 7.06 -4.97
N ASP A 103 -5.12 7.45 -6.22
CA ASP A 103 -4.72 6.64 -7.37
C ASP A 103 -3.17 6.57 -7.45
N ILE A 104 -2.46 7.68 -7.21
CA ILE A 104 -0.98 7.70 -7.12
C ILE A 104 -0.51 6.80 -5.98
N PHE A 105 -1.16 6.91 -4.83
CA PHE A 105 -0.89 6.07 -3.66
C PHE A 105 -1.05 4.58 -3.99
N ASN A 106 -2.17 4.20 -4.59
CA ASN A 106 -2.46 2.81 -4.93
C ASN A 106 -1.48 2.28 -5.99
N TYR A 107 -1.21 3.07 -7.03
CA TYR A 107 -0.23 2.72 -8.06
C TYR A 107 1.16 2.52 -7.45
N THR A 108 1.63 3.47 -6.63
CA THR A 108 2.93 3.38 -5.93
C THR A 108 2.98 2.13 -5.05
N SER A 109 1.88 1.84 -4.36
CA SER A 109 1.78 0.68 -3.48
C SER A 109 1.94 -0.64 -4.24
N VAL A 110 1.26 -0.79 -5.37
CA VAL A 110 1.34 -2.03 -6.17
C VAL A 110 2.57 -2.11 -7.08
N LYS A 111 3.16 -0.96 -7.42
CA LYS A 111 4.44 -0.90 -8.16
C LYS A 111 5.59 -1.39 -7.29
N HIS A 112 5.68 -0.90 -6.05
CA HIS A 112 6.82 -1.17 -5.17
C HIS A 112 6.55 -2.25 -4.13
N MET A 113 5.32 -2.73 -4.03
CA MET A 113 4.85 -3.71 -3.05
C MET A 113 5.09 -3.24 -1.60
N VAL A 114 4.74 -1.98 -1.35
CA VAL A 114 4.78 -1.34 -0.04
C VAL A 114 3.45 -0.62 0.20
N PRO A 115 2.94 -0.53 1.44
CA PRO A 115 1.89 0.44 1.75
C PRO A 115 2.54 1.83 1.63
N ALA A 116 2.12 2.58 0.61
CA ALA A 116 2.47 4.01 0.50
C ALA A 116 1.74 4.84 1.56
#